data_AF-A0A9E4TAV9-F1
#
_entry.id   AF-A0A9E4TAV9-F1
#
_cell.length_a   1.000
_cell.length_b   1.000
_cell.length_c   1.000
_cell.angle_alpha   90.00
_cell.angle_beta   90.00
_cell.angle_gamma   90.00
#
_symmetry.space_group_name_H-M   'P 1'
#
loop_
_entity.id
_entity.type
_entity.pdbx_description
1 polymer ?
#
loop_
_entity_poly.entity_id
_entity_poly.type
_entity_poly.pdbx_seq_one_letter_code
_entity_poly.pdbx_strand_id
1 'polypeptide(L)' 'MKKTANRSRNLLHNHPMLRKGGVHDKSNKAKRRKEKQNLRKVWFSLSAYCVLRENHAADILNSVRK' A
#
# COMPACT_ATOMS: atom_id res chain seq x y z
N MET A 1 37.70 40.13 15.00
CA MET A 1 37.66 38.65 15.09
C MET A 1 37.13 38.10 13.78
N LYS A 2 37.95 37.42 12.97
CA LYS A 2 37.50 36.83 11.70
C LYS A 2 36.60 35.65 12.01
N LYS A 3 35.31 35.71 11.63
CA LYS A 3 34.38 34.59 11.73
C LYS A 3 34.91 33.48 10.83
N THR A 4 35.48 32.43 11.42
CA THR A 4 35.82 31.22 10.66
C THR A 4 34.51 30.68 10.11
N ALA A 5 34.41 30.58 8.79
CA ALA A 5 33.27 29.94 8.14
C ALA A 5 33.12 28.57 8.80
N ASN A 6 32.00 28.36 9.48
CA ASN A 6 31.70 27.14 10.21
C ASN A 6 31.48 26.03 9.16
N ARG A 7 32.60 25.55 8.60
CA ARG A 7 32.62 24.61 7.49
C ARG A 7 32.04 23.32 8.04
N SER A 8 30.90 22.89 7.51
CA SER A 8 30.34 21.60 7.85
C SER A 8 31.44 20.55 7.72
N ARG A 9 31.61 19.70 8.75
CA ARG A 9 32.61 18.63 8.76
C ARG A 9 32.48 17.71 7.52
N ASN A 10 31.28 17.66 6.95
CA ASN A 10 30.97 16.99 5.69
C ASN A 10 30.71 18.01 4.58
N LEU A 11 31.45 17.89 3.46
CA LEU A 11 31.32 18.76 2.28
C LEU A 11 29.98 18.57 1.55
N LEU A 12 29.39 17.39 1.66
CA LEU A 12 28.11 17.05 1.03
C LEU A 12 26.92 17.31 1.94
N HIS A 13 27.11 17.90 3.12
CA HIS A 13 26.03 18.16 4.09
C HIS A 13 24.84 18.91 3.47
N ASN A 14 25.12 19.86 2.58
CA ASN A 14 24.11 20.67 1.90
C ASN A 14 23.78 20.14 0.49
N HIS A 15 24.25 18.95 0.12
CA HIS A 15 23.99 18.36 -1.18
C HIS A 15 22.49 18.08 -1.34
N PRO A 16 21.83 18.50 -2.43
CA PRO A 16 20.38 18.40 -2.58
C PRO A 16 19.84 16.96 -2.52
N MET A 17 20.65 15.94 -2.88
CA MET A 17 20.27 14.52 -2.71
C MET A 17 20.33 14.03 -1.25
N LEU A 18 21.17 14.64 -0.42
CA LEU A 18 21.33 14.30 1.00
C LEU A 18 20.49 15.20 1.91
N ARG A 19 20.00 16.31 1.36
CA ARG A 19 19.01 17.15 2.00
C ARG A 19 17.86 16.23 2.40
N LYS A 20 17.67 16.05 3.70
CA LYS A 20 16.50 15.38 4.25
C LYS A 20 15.29 16.27 3.96
N GLY A 21 14.81 16.23 2.72
CA GLY A 21 13.52 16.77 2.34
C GLY A 21 12.50 16.15 3.29
N GLY A 22 11.55 16.98 3.76
CA GLY A 22 10.53 16.61 4.72
C GLY A 22 9.52 15.59 4.19
N VAL A 23 9.98 14.47 3.64
CA VAL A 23 9.18 13.28 3.35
C VAL A 23 9.01 12.52 4.67
N HIS A 24 8.53 13.22 5.69
CA HIS A 24 7.71 12.57 6.68
C HIS A 24 6.29 12.57 6.14
N ASP A 25 6.06 11.80 5.07
CA ASP A 25 4.73 11.52 4.58
C ASP A 25 4.00 10.64 5.61
N LYS A 26 3.44 11.25 6.66
CA LYS A 26 2.33 10.67 7.42
C LYS A 26 1.22 10.19 6.48
N SER A 27 1.14 10.80 5.29
CA SER A 27 0.26 10.46 4.18
C SER A 27 0.56 9.11 3.52
N ASN A 28 1.82 8.73 3.30
CA ASN A 28 2.15 7.51 2.52
C ASN A 28 1.92 6.22 3.31
N LYS A 29 2.12 6.23 4.63
CA LYS A 29 1.81 5.06 5.46
C LYS A 29 0.30 4.85 5.59
N ALA A 30 -0.46 5.94 5.73
CA ALA A 30 -1.92 5.90 5.79
C ALA A 30 -2.53 5.44 4.46
N LYS A 31 -2.06 5.98 3.31
CA LYS A 31 -2.46 5.54 1.97
C LYS A 31 -2.22 4.05 1.76
N ARG A 32 -1.01 3.56 2.06
CA ARG A 32 -0.67 2.12 1.97
C ARG A 32 -1.56 1.23 2.83
N ARG A 33 -1.92 1.67 4.04
CA ARG A 33 -2.86 0.92 4.90
C ARG A 33 -4.27 0.85 4.30
N LYS A 34 -4.76 1.98 3.76
CA LYS A 34 -6.08 2.05 3.11
C LYS A 34 -6.13 1.15 1.87
N GLU A 35 -5.11 1.21 1.02
CA GLU A 35 -4.98 0.37 -0.18
C GLU A 35 -4.97 -1.12 0.16
N LYS A 36 -4.19 -1.52 1.19
CA LYS A 36 -4.15 -2.91 1.66
C LYS A 36 -5.51 -3.40 2.15
N GLN A 37 -6.27 -2.57 2.86
CA GLN A 37 -7.63 -2.92 3.29
C GLN A 37 -8.58 -3.07 2.10
N ASN A 38 -8.52 -2.17 1.12
CA ASN A 38 -9.35 -2.28 -0.08
C ASN A 38 -9.05 -3.55 -0.87
N LEU A 39 -7.78 -3.89 -1.07
CA LEU A 39 -7.36 -5.14 -1.72
C LEU A 39 -7.93 -6.37 -1.02
N ARG A 40 -7.89 -6.40 0.32
CA ARG A 40 -8.47 -7.51 1.10
C ARG A 40 -9.98 -7.64 0.90
N LYS A 41 -10.71 -6.52 0.88
CA LYS A 41 -12.17 -6.53 0.64
C LYS A 41 -12.50 -7.06 -0.75
N VAL A 42 -11.80 -6.59 -1.78
CA VAL A 42 -12.00 -7.02 -3.18
C VAL A 42 -11.67 -8.50 -3.36
N TRP A 43 -10.58 -8.97 -2.76
CA TRP A 43 -10.20 -10.38 -2.83
C TRP A 43 -11.26 -11.28 -2.20
N PHE A 44 -11.76 -10.91 -1.03
CA PHE A 44 -12.78 -11.68 -0.33
C PHE A 44 -14.13 -11.68 -1.07
N SER A 45 -14.53 -10.54 -1.65
CA SER A 45 -15.76 -10.47 -2.44
C SER A 45 -15.69 -11.34 -3.69
N LEU A 46 -14.55 -11.36 -4.39
CA LEU A 46 -14.37 -12.19 -5.58
C LEU A 46 -14.38 -13.68 -5.22
N SER A 47 -13.67 -14.06 -4.15
CA SER A 47 -13.65 -15.44 -3.66
C SER A 47 -15.05 -15.92 -3.25
N ALA A 48 -15.81 -15.10 -2.52
CA ALA A 48 -17.19 -15.44 -2.14
C ALA A 48 -18.10 -15.60 -3.37
N TYR A 49 -17.95 -14.74 -4.39
CA TYR A 49 -18.76 -14.81 -5.60
C TYR A 49 -18.49 -16.10 -6.41
N CYS A 50 -17.22 -16.53 -6.50
CA CYS A 50 -16.87 -17.78 -7.16
C CYS A 50 -17.46 -19.00 -6.44
N VAL A 51 -17.35 -19.06 -5.11
CA VAL A 51 -17.88 -20.17 -4.31
C VAL A 51 -19.41 -20.26 -4.41
N LEU A 52 -20.12 -19.14 -4.31
CA LEU A 52 -21.59 -19.14 -4.44
C LEU A 52 -22.04 -19.56 -5.83
N ARG A 53 -21.32 -19.18 -6.88
CA ARG A 53 -21.62 -19.60 -8.26
C ARG A 53 -21.46 -21.11 -8.44
N GLU A 54 -20.38 -21.68 -7.92
CA GLU A 54 -20.11 -23.12 -8.01
C GLU A 54 -21.17 -23.94 -7.28
N ASN A 55 -21.56 -23.51 -6.07
CA ASN A 55 -22.63 -24.17 -5.30
C ASN A 55 -23.98 -24.10 -6.03
N HIS A 56 -24.35 -22.93 -6.56
CA HIS A 56 -25.61 -22.79 -7.31
C HIS A 56 -25.64 -23.65 -8.60
N ALA A 57 -24.50 -23.80 -9.28
CA ALA A 57 -24.40 -24.67 -10.45
C ALA A 57 -24.54 -26.16 -10.07
N ALA A 58 -23.99 -26.57 -8.93
CA ALA A 58 -24.14 -27.92 -8.39
C ALA A 58 -25.59 -28.21 -7.98
N ASP A 59 -26.26 -27.25 -7.35
CA ASP A 59 -27.67 -27.37 -6.93
C ASP A 59 -28.61 -27.53 -8.13
N ILE A 60 -28.40 -26.76 -9.21
CA ILE A 60 -29.17 -26.90 -10.46
C ILE A 60 -28.97 -28.29 -11.07
N LEU A 61 -27.71 -28.75 -11.18
CA LEU A 61 -27.40 -30.08 -11.74
C LEU A 61 -28.04 -31.22 -10.94
N ASN A 62 -28.06 -31.12 -9.62
CA ASN A 62 -28.69 -32.11 -8.76
C ASN A 62 -30.22 -32.06 -8.81
N SER A 63 -30.80 -30.87 -9.01
CA SER A 63 -32.25 -30.71 -9.21
C SER A 63 -32.74 -31.26 -10.55
N VAL A 64 -31.92 -31.20 -11.60
CA VAL A 64 -32.27 -31.75 -12.93
C VAL A 64 -32.10 -33.27 -12.99
N ARG A 65 -31.29 -33.84 -12.09
CA ARG A 65 -31.02 -35.28 -12.02
C ARG A 65 -32.07 -36.08 -11.22
N LYS A 66 -32.88 -35.41 -10.39
CA LYS A 66 -34.02 -36.00 -9.66
C LYS A 66 -35.29 -35.90 -10.49
#